data_AF-A0A3B1K095-F1
#
_entry.id   AF-A0A3B1K095-F1
#
_cell.length_a   1.000
_cell.length_b   1.000
_cell.length_c   1.000
_cell.angle_alpha   90.00
_cell.angle_beta   90.00
_cell.angle_gamma   90.00
#
_symmetry.space_group_name_H-M   'P 1'
#
loop_
_entity.id
_entity.type
_entity.pdbx_description
1 polymer ?
#
loop_
_entity_poly.entity_id
_entity_poly.type
_entity_poly.pdbx_seq_one_letter_code
_entity_poly.pdbx_strand_id
1 'polypeptide(L)'
;MSRLTELIQFYFALGLNHKEILLSLSGIDGISLSIRTLRRILKSLRLYRRKNKSDLLDIALFLTEHLERHGKLHGYKLQHLKCLQAGYVVSQDTVRHLLKVLDPRGVELRRRNRLRRRLYRNPGPNFTWHVDSYDKLKPYGICINGAIDGFSRMVIWLHAYKTNSNPKVIASYFINEVEQRMGTPTKIRTDLGTENCTMEQMQRFLRYEGEDQHARDCYIYGSSNHNQRIESWWGFMRKQHAQDWMNRFQKLKDLDCFTGDFLDKQLILFTCLNIIEEELQQLVHLWNTHNIRPSRNAVAPHGRPFIMYTLPQLFGARDYLKRVSQQAVDVCREECQERGPYPCDETVFALSSHLMEEHHLHPPTTPAEATELYLFLRTCILNYI
;
A
#
# COMPACT_ATOMS: atom_id res chain seq x y z
N MET A 1 18.72 -53.49 -10.34
CA MET A 1 19.26 -52.90 -9.09
C MET A 1 19.57 -51.41 -9.20
N SER A 2 19.90 -50.85 -10.38
CA SER A 2 20.26 -49.42 -10.56
C SER A 2 19.16 -48.44 -10.17
N ARG A 3 17.92 -48.62 -10.66
CA ARG A 3 16.79 -47.71 -10.39
C ARG A 3 16.47 -47.54 -8.90
N LEU A 4 16.51 -48.64 -8.13
CA LEU A 4 16.24 -48.59 -6.69
C LEU A 4 17.33 -47.82 -5.94
N THR A 5 18.59 -48.04 -6.31
CA THR A 5 19.72 -47.33 -5.69
C THR A 5 19.72 -45.84 -6.05
N GLU A 6 19.34 -45.48 -7.27
CA GLU A 6 19.19 -44.09 -7.72
C GLU A 6 18.08 -43.37 -6.96
N LEU A 7 16.91 -43.98 -6.79
CA LEU A 7 15.80 -43.42 -6.01
C LEU A 7 16.19 -43.22 -4.53
N ILE A 8 16.87 -44.21 -3.94
CA ILE A 8 17.36 -44.10 -2.56
C ILE A 8 18.39 -42.97 -2.43
N GLN A 9 19.30 -42.81 -3.40
CA GLN A 9 20.26 -41.69 -3.44
C GLN A 9 19.54 -40.35 -3.55
N PHE A 10 18.56 -40.24 -4.45
CA PHE A 10 17.77 -39.05 -4.66
C PHE A 10 17.02 -38.63 -3.38
N TYR A 11 16.24 -39.53 -2.79
CA TYR A 11 15.51 -39.23 -1.56
C TYR A 11 16.42 -38.95 -0.37
N PHE A 12 17.58 -39.61 -0.31
CA PHE A 12 18.58 -39.32 0.70
C PHE A 12 19.15 -37.91 0.55
N ALA A 13 19.47 -37.50 -0.67
CA ALA A 13 19.99 -36.17 -1.01
C ALA A 13 18.96 -35.05 -0.75
N LEU A 14 17.66 -35.33 -0.93
CA LEU A 14 16.60 -34.39 -0.55
C LEU A 14 16.53 -34.09 0.95
N GLY A 15 17.23 -34.86 1.79
CA GLY A 15 17.22 -34.68 3.25
C GLY A 15 16.16 -35.51 3.98
N LEU A 16 15.45 -36.41 3.29
CA LEU A 16 14.38 -37.23 3.88
C LEU A 16 14.89 -38.23 4.91
N ASN A 17 14.27 -38.32 6.08
CA ASN A 17 14.62 -39.32 7.07
C ASN A 17 14.26 -40.73 6.60
N HIS A 18 14.77 -41.78 7.25
CA HIS A 18 14.56 -43.16 6.77
C HIS A 18 13.08 -43.55 6.64
N LYS A 19 12.19 -43.04 7.50
CA LYS A 19 10.74 -43.31 7.42
C LYS A 19 10.15 -42.63 6.19
N GLU A 20 10.52 -41.38 5.92
CA GLU A 20 10.09 -40.63 4.74
C GLU A 20 10.59 -41.26 3.44
N ILE A 21 11.84 -41.74 3.41
CA ILE A 21 12.38 -42.48 2.25
C ILE A 21 11.55 -43.74 1.98
N LEU A 22 11.23 -44.52 3.02
CA LEU A 22 10.39 -45.72 2.87
C LEU A 22 8.99 -45.39 2.38
N LEU A 23 8.35 -44.36 2.94
CA LEU A 23 7.02 -43.92 2.53
C LEU A 23 7.00 -43.39 1.09
N SER A 24 8.04 -42.66 0.69
CA SER A 24 8.17 -42.13 -0.68
C SER A 24 8.33 -43.27 -1.67
N LEU A 25 9.22 -44.22 -1.38
CA LEU A 25 9.40 -45.42 -2.20
C LEU A 25 8.11 -46.22 -2.33
N SER A 26 7.36 -46.42 -1.24
CA SER A 26 6.12 -47.20 -1.29
C SER A 26 4.96 -46.46 -1.96
N GLY A 27 4.81 -45.16 -1.68
CA GLY A 27 3.63 -44.38 -2.08
C GLY A 27 3.76 -43.73 -3.46
N ILE A 28 4.97 -43.38 -3.88
CA ILE A 28 5.24 -42.71 -5.16
C ILE A 28 5.76 -43.71 -6.19
N ASP A 29 6.74 -44.53 -5.82
CA ASP A 29 7.39 -45.46 -6.76
C ASP A 29 6.82 -46.87 -6.74
N GLY A 30 5.89 -47.17 -5.83
CA GLY A 30 5.30 -48.51 -5.68
C GLY A 30 6.28 -49.58 -5.15
N ILE A 31 7.38 -49.18 -4.53
CA ILE A 31 8.44 -50.07 -4.04
C ILE A 31 8.36 -50.21 -2.52
N SER A 32 7.99 -51.41 -2.04
CA SER A 32 7.98 -51.72 -0.61
C SER A 32 9.34 -52.26 -0.13
N LEU A 33 9.89 -51.65 0.91
CA LEU A 33 11.17 -52.04 1.49
C LEU A 33 11.13 -52.09 3.02
N SER A 34 11.86 -53.03 3.61
CA SER A 34 12.10 -53.03 5.04
C SER A 34 13.16 -51.98 5.42
N ILE A 35 13.06 -51.44 6.63
CA ILE A 35 14.07 -50.54 7.20
C ILE A 35 15.46 -51.16 7.25
N ARG A 36 15.54 -52.49 7.46
CA ARG A 36 16.82 -53.23 7.49
C ARG A 36 17.47 -53.25 6.11
N THR A 37 16.67 -53.46 5.06
CA THR A 37 17.13 -53.44 3.67
C THR A 37 17.58 -52.04 3.26
N LEU A 38 16.80 -50.99 3.58
CA LEU A 38 17.19 -49.60 3.32
C LEU A 38 18.52 -49.25 3.98
N ARG A 39 18.70 -49.58 5.27
CA ARG A 39 19.98 -49.34 5.98
C ARG A 39 21.16 -50.07 5.33
N ARG A 40 20.94 -51.30 4.84
CA ARG A 40 21.99 -52.06 4.14
C ARG A 40 22.39 -51.39 2.83
N ILE A 41 21.42 -50.92 2.04
CA ILE A 41 21.65 -50.20 0.78
C ILE A 41 22.36 -48.87 1.03
N LEU A 42 21.90 -48.07 2.00
CA LEU A 42 22.57 -46.82 2.37
C LEU A 42 24.03 -47.07 2.78
N LYS A 43 24.29 -48.14 3.54
CA LYS A 43 25.65 -48.54 3.94
C LYS A 43 26.51 -48.93 2.73
N SER A 44 25.99 -49.72 1.78
CA SER A 44 26.74 -50.10 0.58
C SER A 44 27.04 -48.89 -0.32
N LEU A 45 26.12 -47.92 -0.38
CA LEU A 45 26.29 -46.66 -1.10
C LEU A 45 27.13 -45.62 -0.32
N ARG A 46 27.61 -45.97 0.88
CA ARG A 46 28.37 -45.07 1.78
C ARG A 46 27.63 -43.77 2.15
N LEU A 47 26.30 -43.80 2.14
CA LEU A 47 25.45 -42.66 2.48
C LEU A 47 25.20 -42.60 3.99
N TYR A 48 25.84 -41.65 4.67
CA TYR A 48 25.76 -41.48 6.11
C TYR A 48 25.36 -40.06 6.48
N ARG A 49 24.50 -39.89 7.49
CA ARG A 49 24.11 -38.57 8.02
C ARG A 49 24.90 -38.12 9.25
N ARG A 50 25.60 -39.05 9.90
CA ARG A 50 26.27 -38.84 11.19
C ARG A 50 27.68 -39.41 11.28
N LYS A 51 28.19 -39.98 10.18
CA LYS A 51 29.55 -40.55 10.08
C LYS A 51 30.25 -39.88 8.90
N ASN A 52 31.58 -39.82 8.93
CA ASN A 52 32.40 -39.16 7.91
C ASN A 52 31.94 -37.71 7.69
N LYS A 53 32.01 -36.90 8.75
CA LYS A 53 31.62 -35.49 8.67
C LYS A 53 32.47 -34.79 7.61
N SER A 54 31.83 -33.94 6.82
CA SER A 54 32.54 -33.07 5.88
C SER A 54 33.44 -32.09 6.63
N ASP A 55 34.48 -31.60 5.95
CA ASP A 55 35.40 -30.64 6.54
C ASP A 55 34.69 -29.34 6.93
N LEU A 56 35.08 -28.77 8.07
CA LEU A 56 34.44 -27.57 8.60
C LEU A 56 34.68 -26.33 7.72
N LEU A 57 35.84 -26.26 7.06
CA LEU A 57 36.18 -25.16 6.15
C LEU A 57 35.29 -25.19 4.91
N ASP A 58 35.09 -26.37 4.32
CA ASP A 58 34.21 -26.54 3.15
C ASP A 58 32.77 -26.12 3.48
N ILE A 59 32.27 -26.52 4.65
CA ILE A 59 30.93 -26.12 5.11
C ILE A 59 30.87 -24.60 5.36
N ALA A 60 31.92 -24.00 5.94
CA ALA A 60 31.97 -22.58 6.20
C ALA A 60 32.02 -21.75 4.91
N LEU A 61 32.79 -22.19 3.90
CA LEU A 61 32.84 -21.57 2.57
C LEU A 61 31.47 -21.63 1.89
N PHE A 62 30.84 -22.81 1.88
CA PHE A 62 29.49 -22.99 1.33
C PHE A 62 28.46 -22.09 2.00
N LEU A 63 28.48 -22.01 3.34
CA LEU A 63 27.56 -21.14 4.10
C LEU A 63 27.83 -19.66 3.81
N THR A 64 29.09 -19.27 3.66
CA THR A 64 29.49 -17.88 3.35
C THR A 64 28.98 -17.47 1.97
N GLU A 65 29.22 -18.27 0.93
CA GLU A 65 28.71 -18.02 -0.42
C GLU A 65 27.17 -17.91 -0.43
N HIS A 66 26.49 -18.80 0.30
CA HIS A 66 25.03 -18.73 0.42
C HIS A 66 24.57 -17.47 1.15
N LEU A 67 25.25 -17.06 2.23
CA LEU A 67 24.93 -15.85 2.97
C LEU A 67 25.14 -14.59 2.12
N GLU A 68 26.09 -14.57 1.20
CA GLU A 68 26.31 -13.42 0.31
C GLU A 68 25.17 -13.24 -0.70
N ARG A 69 24.60 -14.34 -1.20
CA ARG A 69 23.51 -14.31 -2.19
C ARG A 69 22.12 -14.16 -1.54
N HIS A 70 21.47 -15.28 -1.22
CA HIS A 70 20.07 -15.35 -0.79
C HIS A 70 19.88 -16.03 0.59
N GLY A 71 20.97 -16.27 1.31
CA GLY A 71 21.00 -16.98 2.59
C GLY A 71 20.74 -16.11 3.82
N LYS A 72 20.80 -14.77 3.72
CA LYS A 72 20.74 -13.85 4.87
C LYS A 72 19.44 -13.94 5.66
N LEU A 73 18.35 -14.41 5.05
CA LEU A 73 17.05 -14.53 5.72
C LEU A 73 16.79 -15.95 6.25
N HIS A 74 17.57 -16.95 5.85
CA HIS A 74 17.34 -18.33 6.24
C HIS A 74 17.91 -18.63 7.64
N GLY A 75 17.07 -19.25 8.48
CA GLY A 75 17.50 -19.75 9.79
C GLY A 75 18.40 -20.98 9.68
N TYR A 76 19.08 -21.31 10.79
CA TYR A 76 20.06 -22.41 10.84
C TYR A 76 19.49 -23.78 10.46
N LYS A 77 18.21 -24.05 10.71
CA LYS A 77 17.53 -25.29 10.27
C LYS A 77 17.46 -25.40 8.74
N LEU A 78 17.11 -24.30 8.08
CA LEU A 78 17.01 -24.26 6.63
C LEU A 78 18.40 -24.27 5.98
N GLN A 79 19.37 -23.59 6.58
CA GLN A 79 20.76 -23.67 6.15
C GLN A 79 21.34 -25.08 6.34
N HIS A 80 20.97 -25.78 7.41
CA HIS A 80 21.34 -27.18 7.61
C HIS A 80 20.78 -28.10 6.51
N LEU A 81 19.51 -27.93 6.13
CA LEU A 81 18.92 -28.67 5.01
C LEU A 81 19.66 -28.41 3.69
N LYS A 82 20.05 -27.16 3.42
CA LYS A 82 20.83 -26.81 2.23
C LYS A 82 22.19 -27.50 2.21
N CYS A 83 22.88 -27.57 3.35
CA CYS A 83 24.12 -28.34 3.45
C CYS A 83 23.89 -29.82 3.10
N LEU A 84 22.80 -30.44 3.59
CA LEU A 84 22.47 -31.83 3.26
C LEU A 84 22.18 -32.01 1.76
N GLN A 85 21.43 -31.08 1.15
CA GLN A 85 21.07 -31.10 -0.27
C GLN A 85 22.28 -30.88 -1.19
N ALA A 86 23.28 -30.13 -0.72
CA ALA A 86 24.57 -29.99 -1.38
C ALA A 86 25.52 -31.18 -1.13
N GLY A 87 25.08 -32.21 -0.39
CA GLY A 87 25.85 -33.43 -0.15
C GLY A 87 26.76 -33.39 1.08
N TYR A 88 26.74 -32.32 1.88
CA TYR A 88 27.54 -32.24 3.09
C TYR A 88 26.96 -33.06 4.24
N VAL A 89 27.85 -33.68 5.02
CA VAL A 89 27.50 -34.40 6.25
C VAL A 89 27.84 -33.55 7.45
N VAL A 90 26.86 -32.78 7.93
CA VAL A 90 27.02 -31.85 9.05
C VAL A 90 25.85 -31.92 10.04
N SER A 91 26.09 -31.63 11.31
CA SER A 91 25.04 -31.53 12.31
C SER A 91 24.39 -30.14 12.30
N GLN A 92 23.11 -30.07 12.64
CA GLN A 92 22.39 -28.81 12.78
C GLN A 92 23.05 -27.87 13.80
N ASP A 93 23.63 -28.43 14.86
CA ASP A 93 24.32 -27.65 15.89
C ASP A 93 25.64 -27.07 15.37
N THR A 94 26.39 -27.81 14.56
CA THR A 94 27.60 -27.28 13.89
C THR A 94 27.24 -26.12 12.98
N VAL A 95 26.20 -26.25 12.14
CA VAL A 95 25.70 -25.15 11.29
C VAL A 95 25.26 -23.95 12.13
N ARG A 96 24.58 -24.18 13.26
CA ARG A 96 24.18 -23.11 14.19
C ARG A 96 25.37 -22.34 14.75
N HIS A 97 26.46 -23.02 15.13
CA HIS A 97 27.66 -22.38 15.64
C HIS A 97 28.43 -21.65 14.53
N LEU A 98 28.58 -22.27 13.36
CA LEU A 98 29.20 -21.62 12.19
C LEU A 98 28.45 -20.34 11.81
N LEU A 99 27.12 -20.35 11.75
CA LEU A 99 26.34 -19.15 11.46
C LEU A 99 26.47 -18.05 12.52
N LYS A 100 26.72 -18.40 13.80
CA LYS A 100 27.02 -17.39 14.83
C LYS A 100 28.36 -16.70 14.59
N VAL A 101 29.32 -17.40 14.00
CA VAL A 101 30.67 -16.87 13.68
C VAL A 101 30.63 -16.09 12.36
N LEU A 102 30.00 -16.66 11.33
CA LEU A 102 29.94 -16.10 9.97
C LEU A 102 28.97 -14.92 9.84
N ASP A 103 27.85 -14.94 10.59
CA ASP A 103 26.80 -13.90 10.54
C ASP A 103 26.23 -13.62 11.94
N PRO A 104 27.06 -13.15 12.91
CA PRO A 104 26.63 -12.88 14.28
C PRO A 104 25.47 -11.88 14.31
N ARG A 105 25.55 -10.84 13.47
CA ARG A 105 24.53 -9.81 13.35
C ARG A 105 23.22 -10.38 12.80
N GLY A 106 23.24 -11.17 11.73
CA GLY A 106 22.02 -11.77 11.18
C GLY A 106 21.42 -12.82 12.10
N VAL A 107 22.22 -13.55 12.88
CA VAL A 107 21.70 -14.45 13.93
C VAL A 107 20.98 -13.66 15.02
N GLU A 108 21.54 -12.54 15.48
CA GLU A 108 20.89 -11.67 16.47
C GLU A 108 19.60 -11.05 15.91
N LEU A 109 19.64 -10.57 14.67
CA LEU A 109 18.49 -10.01 13.97
C LEU A 109 17.35 -11.04 13.82
N ARG A 110 17.68 -12.30 13.47
CA ARG A 110 16.70 -13.40 13.35
C ARG A 110 16.13 -13.81 14.72
N ARG A 111 16.93 -13.79 15.78
CA ARG A 111 16.45 -14.10 17.16
C ARG A 111 15.34 -13.16 17.61
N ARG A 112 15.30 -11.93 17.08
CA ARG A 112 14.26 -10.94 17.41
C ARG A 112 12.91 -11.19 16.70
N ASN A 113 12.81 -12.13 15.74
CA ASN A 113 11.59 -12.47 15.00
C ASN A 113 10.79 -11.25 14.50
N ARG A 114 11.47 -10.21 14.01
CA ARG A 114 10.84 -8.94 13.60
C ARG A 114 11.22 -8.59 12.18
N LEU A 115 10.20 -8.40 11.34
CA LEU A 115 10.35 -7.83 10.01
C LEU A 115 10.97 -6.43 10.13
N ARG A 116 12.12 -6.19 9.48
CA ARG A 116 12.70 -4.85 9.38
C ARG A 116 11.85 -4.04 8.39
N ARG A 117 11.01 -3.15 8.90
CA ARG A 117 10.37 -2.11 8.10
C ARG A 117 11.41 -1.01 7.80
N ARG A 118 11.45 -0.53 6.55
CA ARG A 118 12.34 0.58 6.14
C ARG A 118 12.07 1.80 7.03
N LEU A 119 13.14 2.50 7.43
CA LEU A 119 13.06 3.68 8.27
C LEU A 119 12.60 4.87 7.41
N TYR A 120 11.28 5.11 7.34
CA TYR A 120 10.73 6.30 6.68
C TYR A 120 11.07 7.55 7.51
N ARG A 121 12.08 8.32 7.12
CA ARG A 121 12.46 9.58 7.79
C ARG A 121 11.94 10.78 7.00
N ASN A 122 11.22 11.64 7.69
CA ASN A 122 10.78 12.93 7.21
C ASN A 122 11.17 13.98 8.27
N PRO A 123 11.95 15.03 7.94
CA PRO A 123 12.55 15.92 8.93
C PRO A 123 11.60 16.97 9.54
N GLY A 124 10.41 17.16 8.97
CA GLY A 124 9.43 18.14 9.45
C GLY A 124 8.23 18.27 8.51
N PRO A 125 7.18 19.00 8.91
CA PRO A 125 6.03 19.23 8.05
C PRO A 125 6.44 19.96 6.77
N ASN A 126 5.65 19.77 5.71
CA ASN A 126 5.87 20.32 4.38
C ASN A 126 7.16 19.86 3.69
N PHE A 127 7.90 18.93 4.27
CA PHE A 127 9.07 18.39 3.57
C PHE A 127 8.66 17.38 2.49
N THR A 128 7.62 16.58 2.73
CA THR A 128 7.06 15.69 1.71
C THR A 128 5.57 15.54 1.89
N TRP A 129 4.79 15.96 0.90
CA TRP A 129 3.39 15.60 0.78
C TRP A 129 3.27 14.31 -0.05
N HIS A 130 2.43 13.42 0.43
CA HIS A 130 2.11 12.14 -0.21
C HIS A 130 0.72 12.27 -0.82
N VAL A 131 0.63 12.22 -2.15
CA VAL A 131 -0.62 12.38 -2.90
C VAL A 131 -0.99 11.03 -3.51
N ASP A 132 -2.27 10.70 -3.48
CA ASP A 132 -2.80 9.45 -4.02
C ASP A 132 -4.31 9.54 -4.29
N SER A 133 -4.81 8.60 -5.10
CA SER A 133 -6.22 8.45 -5.42
C SER A 133 -6.77 7.14 -4.88
N TYR A 134 -7.96 7.20 -4.27
CA TYR A 134 -8.68 6.06 -3.73
C TYR A 134 -9.86 5.67 -4.63
N ASP A 135 -9.74 4.51 -5.29
CA ASP A 135 -10.62 4.08 -6.38
C ASP A 135 -11.75 3.11 -5.97
N LYS A 136 -11.95 2.81 -4.68
CA LYS A 136 -12.95 1.79 -4.29
C LYS A 136 -14.40 2.20 -4.54
N LEU A 137 -14.69 3.49 -4.66
CA LEU A 137 -16.01 4.01 -5.04
C LEU A 137 -16.14 4.32 -6.54
N LYS A 138 -15.04 4.21 -7.30
CA LYS A 138 -15.00 4.49 -8.75
C LYS A 138 -15.98 3.65 -9.58
N PRO A 139 -16.27 2.38 -9.25
CA PRO A 139 -17.33 1.63 -9.93
C PRO A 139 -18.71 2.30 -9.87
N TYR A 140 -18.93 3.19 -8.90
CA TYR A 140 -20.17 3.95 -8.68
C TYR A 140 -20.06 5.40 -9.16
N GLY A 141 -18.99 5.76 -9.88
CA GLY A 141 -18.77 7.09 -10.43
C GLY A 141 -17.98 8.05 -9.52
N ILE A 142 -17.71 7.68 -8.27
CA ILE A 142 -17.07 8.58 -7.29
C ILE A 142 -15.59 8.22 -7.13
N CYS A 143 -14.72 9.18 -7.40
CA CYS A 143 -13.29 9.08 -7.19
C CYS A 143 -12.89 9.96 -6.01
N ILE A 144 -12.00 9.49 -5.12
CA ILE A 144 -11.48 10.29 -4.02
C ILE A 144 -10.00 10.55 -4.27
N ASN A 145 -9.55 11.79 -4.19
CA ASN A 145 -8.14 12.16 -4.22
C ASN A 145 -7.76 12.82 -2.89
N GLY A 146 -6.55 12.58 -2.40
CA GLY A 146 -6.11 13.22 -1.17
C GLY A 146 -4.60 13.38 -1.11
N ALA A 147 -4.17 14.22 -0.16
CA ALA A 147 -2.78 14.33 0.21
C ALA A 147 -2.59 14.40 1.72
N ILE A 148 -1.46 13.87 2.17
CA ILE A 148 -1.09 13.84 3.58
C ILE A 148 0.36 14.26 3.77
N ASP A 149 0.62 15.07 4.79
CA ASP A 149 1.98 15.43 5.17
C ASP A 149 2.72 14.24 5.79
N GLY A 150 3.94 14.00 5.32
CA GLY A 150 4.68 12.80 5.70
C GLY A 150 5.23 12.80 7.12
N PHE A 151 5.38 13.96 7.75
CA PHE A 151 5.90 14.10 9.12
C PHE A 151 4.76 14.06 10.15
N SER A 152 3.83 15.01 10.05
CA SER A 152 2.71 15.21 10.97
C SER A 152 1.59 14.19 10.77
N ARG A 153 1.42 13.67 9.54
CA ARG A 153 0.23 12.95 9.08
C ARG A 153 -1.03 13.82 9.08
N MET A 154 -0.88 15.13 8.97
CA MET A 154 -2.00 16.03 8.70
C MET A 154 -2.47 15.79 7.27
N VAL A 155 -3.75 15.55 7.08
CA VAL A 155 -4.37 15.55 5.76
C VAL A 155 -4.37 16.99 5.27
N ILE A 156 -3.74 17.21 4.12
CA ILE A 156 -3.62 18.52 3.48
C ILE A 156 -4.92 18.79 2.72
N TRP A 157 -5.32 17.88 1.85
CA TRP A 157 -6.63 17.89 1.19
C TRP A 157 -7.21 16.48 1.08
N LEU A 158 -8.52 16.42 0.88
CA LEU A 158 -9.27 15.21 0.59
C LEU A 158 -10.56 15.57 -0.12
N HIS A 159 -10.76 15.01 -1.31
CA HIS A 159 -11.82 15.44 -2.20
C HIS A 159 -12.41 14.30 -3.01
N ALA A 160 -13.72 14.14 -2.92
CA ALA A 160 -14.54 13.32 -3.78
C ALA A 160 -14.98 14.10 -5.01
N TYR A 161 -14.85 13.48 -6.19
CA TYR A 161 -15.32 14.05 -7.44
C TYR A 161 -15.62 12.96 -8.47
N LYS A 162 -16.24 13.33 -9.60
CA LYS A 162 -16.59 12.40 -10.68
C LYS A 162 -15.41 11.87 -11.49
N THR A 163 -14.22 12.47 -11.37
CA THR A 163 -13.01 12.03 -12.07
C THR A 163 -11.75 12.22 -11.23
N ASN A 164 -10.83 11.28 -11.36
CA ASN A 164 -9.45 11.39 -10.92
C ASN A 164 -8.45 11.10 -12.04
N SER A 165 -8.92 11.06 -13.29
CA SER A 165 -8.08 10.79 -14.46
C SER A 165 -7.70 12.07 -15.20
N ASN A 166 -8.36 13.19 -14.89
CA ASN A 166 -8.01 14.50 -15.45
C ASN A 166 -6.91 15.15 -14.60
N PRO A 167 -5.68 15.31 -15.12
CA PRO A 167 -4.59 15.90 -14.36
C PRO A 167 -4.83 17.35 -13.93
N LYS A 168 -5.62 18.12 -14.70
CA LYS A 168 -5.93 19.52 -14.41
C LYS A 168 -6.80 19.69 -13.16
N VAL A 169 -7.63 18.69 -12.85
CA VAL A 169 -8.47 18.66 -11.63
C VAL A 169 -7.63 18.34 -10.40
N ILE A 170 -6.69 17.39 -10.49
CA ILE A 170 -5.79 17.08 -9.37
C ILE A 170 -4.84 18.27 -9.11
N ALA A 171 -4.38 18.93 -10.18
CA ALA A 171 -3.59 20.14 -10.12
C ALA A 171 -4.31 21.28 -9.38
N SER A 172 -5.62 21.47 -9.58
CA SER A 172 -6.37 22.51 -8.86
C SER A 172 -6.38 22.28 -7.36
N TYR A 173 -6.53 21.04 -6.89
CA TYR A 173 -6.43 20.71 -5.46
C TYR A 173 -5.08 21.10 -4.88
N PHE A 174 -4.00 20.78 -5.60
CA PHE A 174 -2.66 21.15 -5.17
C PHE A 174 -2.45 22.67 -5.13
N ILE A 175 -2.84 23.40 -6.18
CA ILE A 175 -2.63 24.86 -6.28
C ILE A 175 -3.48 25.64 -5.27
N ASN A 176 -4.71 25.19 -4.99
CA ASN A 176 -5.54 25.78 -3.95
C ASN A 176 -4.85 25.68 -2.57
N GLU A 177 -4.20 24.55 -2.29
CA GLU A 177 -3.49 24.34 -1.02
C GLU A 177 -2.17 25.14 -0.95
N VAL A 178 -1.49 25.31 -2.09
CA VAL A 178 -0.30 26.16 -2.22
C VAL A 178 -0.64 27.63 -1.97
N GLU A 179 -1.72 28.12 -2.58
CA GLU A 179 -2.19 29.50 -2.39
C GLU A 179 -2.57 29.76 -0.94
N GLN A 180 -3.41 28.92 -0.35
CA GLN A 180 -3.86 29.08 1.04
C GLN A 180 -2.69 29.08 2.05
N ARG A 181 -1.61 28.35 1.75
CA ARG A 181 -0.41 28.29 2.61
C ARG A 181 0.64 29.32 2.24
N MET A 182 0.46 30.07 1.14
CA MET A 182 1.47 30.96 0.55
C MET A 182 2.80 30.23 0.31
N GLY A 183 2.74 28.95 -0.09
CA GLY A 183 3.93 28.13 -0.25
C GLY A 183 3.66 26.68 -0.66
N THR A 184 4.69 26.03 -1.20
CA THR A 184 4.68 24.65 -1.68
C THR A 184 5.56 23.73 -0.81
N PRO A 185 5.29 22.41 -0.71
CA PRO A 185 6.19 21.49 -0.02
C PRO A 185 7.58 21.39 -0.66
N THR A 186 8.54 20.93 0.15
CA THR A 186 9.89 20.61 -0.33
C THR A 186 9.88 19.47 -1.35
N LYS A 187 8.98 18.50 -1.18
CA LYS A 187 8.80 17.39 -2.14
C LYS A 187 7.34 16.99 -2.25
N ILE A 188 6.95 16.53 -3.43
CA ILE A 188 5.72 15.77 -3.65
C ILE A 188 6.11 14.34 -3.96
N ARG A 189 5.39 13.39 -3.38
CA ARG A 189 5.48 11.97 -3.74
C ARG A 189 4.12 11.51 -4.25
N THR A 190 4.15 10.85 -5.40
CA THR A 190 2.99 10.22 -6.04
C THR A 190 3.34 8.84 -6.54
N ASP A 191 2.30 8.08 -6.85
CA ASP A 191 2.43 6.86 -7.64
C ASP A 191 2.68 7.21 -9.11
N LEU A 192 3.24 6.25 -9.86
CA LEU A 192 3.48 6.41 -11.28
C LEU A 192 2.14 6.39 -12.03
N GLY A 193 1.66 7.57 -12.43
CA GLY A 193 0.40 7.73 -13.13
C GLY A 193 0.35 9.04 -13.90
N THR A 194 -0.33 9.03 -15.04
CA THR A 194 -0.49 10.20 -15.92
C THR A 194 -1.36 11.28 -15.29
N GLU A 195 -2.21 10.91 -14.35
CA GLU A 195 -3.10 11.81 -13.62
C GLU A 195 -2.34 12.85 -12.78
N ASN A 196 -1.07 12.62 -12.46
CA ASN A 196 -0.29 13.54 -11.61
C ASN A 196 0.72 14.40 -12.41
N CYS A 197 0.76 14.30 -13.75
CA CYS A 197 1.75 14.98 -14.58
C CYS A 197 1.65 16.52 -14.52
N THR A 198 0.45 17.10 -14.49
CA THR A 198 0.28 18.56 -14.39
C THR A 198 0.79 19.07 -13.03
N MET A 199 0.47 18.38 -11.94
CA MET A 199 0.99 18.70 -10.61
C MET A 199 2.52 18.55 -10.54
N GLU A 200 3.12 17.58 -11.24
CA GLU A 200 4.58 17.47 -11.35
C GLU A 200 5.20 18.72 -11.97
N GLN A 201 4.67 19.16 -13.12
CA GLN A 201 5.16 20.34 -13.82
C GLN A 201 5.06 21.59 -12.95
N MET A 202 3.91 21.79 -12.28
CA MET A 202 3.70 22.89 -11.34
C MET A 202 4.69 22.86 -10.19
N GLN A 203 4.90 21.69 -9.57
CA GLN A 203 5.85 21.56 -8.47
C GLN A 203 7.28 21.90 -8.89
N ARG A 204 7.70 21.47 -10.09
CA ARG A 204 9.01 21.82 -10.65
C ARG A 204 9.12 23.32 -10.94
N PHE A 205 8.07 23.91 -11.50
CA PHE A 205 8.01 25.35 -11.77
C PHE A 205 8.10 26.19 -10.49
N LEU A 206 7.26 25.90 -9.49
CA LEU A 206 7.25 26.59 -8.19
C LEU A 206 8.56 26.44 -7.41
N ARG A 207 9.38 25.44 -7.75
CA ARG A 207 10.67 25.16 -7.11
C ARG A 207 11.87 25.47 -8.00
N TYR A 208 11.66 26.05 -9.17
CA TYR A 208 12.70 26.27 -10.17
C TYR A 208 13.84 27.14 -9.64
N GLU A 209 13.51 28.23 -8.94
CA GLU A 209 14.48 29.15 -8.30
C GLU A 209 14.94 28.68 -6.91
N GLY A 210 14.57 27.46 -6.49
CA GLY A 210 14.94 26.94 -5.19
C GLY A 210 16.44 26.67 -5.08
N GLU A 211 17.10 27.27 -4.10
CA GLU A 211 18.55 27.08 -3.87
C GLU A 211 18.89 25.82 -3.06
N ASP A 212 17.88 25.13 -2.50
CA ASP A 212 18.12 23.92 -1.70
C ASP A 212 18.39 22.68 -2.58
N GLN A 213 19.12 21.72 -2.00
CA GLN A 213 19.50 20.44 -2.64
C GLN A 213 18.33 19.59 -3.16
N HIS A 214 17.07 19.97 -2.89
CA HIS A 214 15.88 19.24 -3.34
C HIS A 214 15.08 19.98 -4.40
N ALA A 215 15.51 21.18 -4.84
CA ALA A 215 14.79 21.94 -5.85
C ALA A 215 14.67 21.18 -7.20
N ARG A 216 15.77 20.55 -7.64
CA ARG A 216 15.81 19.75 -8.88
C ARG A 216 15.11 18.39 -8.76
N ASP A 217 15.06 17.83 -7.56
CA ASP A 217 14.43 16.54 -7.24
C ASP A 217 13.22 16.73 -6.30
N CYS A 218 12.41 17.74 -6.61
CA CYS A 218 11.25 18.15 -5.80
C CYS A 218 10.00 17.31 -6.04
N TYR A 219 10.06 16.36 -6.98
CA TYR A 219 8.99 15.44 -7.29
C TYR A 219 9.53 14.01 -7.36
N ILE A 220 8.86 13.08 -6.66
CA ILE A 220 9.29 11.69 -6.55
C ILE A 220 8.16 10.77 -7.01
N TYR A 221 8.41 10.02 -8.08
CA TYR A 221 7.65 8.82 -8.40
C TYR A 221 8.08 7.68 -7.47
N GLY A 222 7.14 7.18 -6.67
CA GLY A 222 7.32 5.98 -5.87
C GLY A 222 6.45 4.84 -6.41
N SER A 223 6.84 3.59 -6.19
CA SER A 223 5.84 2.51 -6.23
C SER A 223 4.85 2.70 -5.07
N SER A 224 3.59 2.31 -5.20
CA SER A 224 2.55 2.34 -4.14
C SER A 224 3.06 1.92 -2.75
N ASN A 225 3.91 0.89 -2.69
CA ASN A 225 4.58 0.44 -1.45
C ASN A 225 5.40 1.51 -0.68
N HIS A 226 5.71 2.64 -1.30
CA HIS A 226 6.44 3.77 -0.73
C HIS A 226 5.53 4.93 -0.29
N ASN A 227 4.26 4.94 -0.69
CA ASN A 227 3.25 5.93 -0.32
C ASN A 227 2.57 5.58 1.03
N GLN A 228 3.36 5.08 1.98
CA GLN A 228 2.85 4.40 3.19
C GLN A 228 1.98 5.27 4.09
N ARG A 229 2.15 6.60 4.03
CA ARG A 229 1.41 7.54 4.88
C ARG A 229 -0.03 7.63 4.45
N ILE A 230 -0.27 7.88 3.16
CA ILE A 230 -1.61 8.00 2.61
C ILE A 230 -2.28 6.63 2.54
N GLU A 231 -1.55 5.56 2.23
CA GLU A 231 -2.06 4.18 2.29
C GLU A 231 -2.54 3.77 3.69
N SER A 232 -1.77 4.13 4.73
CA SER A 232 -2.23 3.92 6.11
C SER A 232 -3.47 4.74 6.43
N TRP A 233 -3.61 5.92 5.85
CA TRP A 233 -4.76 6.79 6.02
C TRP A 233 -6.00 6.24 5.28
N TRP A 234 -5.85 5.73 4.06
CA TRP A 234 -6.89 5.00 3.34
C TRP A 234 -7.41 3.81 4.15
N GLY A 235 -6.53 3.08 4.83
CA GLY A 235 -6.93 2.00 5.75
C GLY A 235 -7.82 2.48 6.91
N PHE A 236 -7.61 3.70 7.40
CA PHE A 236 -8.47 4.34 8.40
C PHE A 236 -9.80 4.79 7.78
N MET A 237 -9.75 5.59 6.71
CA MET A 237 -10.94 6.14 6.04
C MET A 237 -11.87 5.04 5.53
N ARG A 238 -11.31 3.95 5.00
CA ARG A 238 -12.11 2.79 4.61
C ARG A 238 -12.91 2.22 5.77
N LYS A 239 -12.28 2.03 6.94
CA LYS A 239 -12.94 1.42 8.11
C LYS A 239 -13.96 2.33 8.78
N GLN A 240 -13.80 3.64 8.66
CA GLN A 240 -14.66 4.61 9.36
C GLN A 240 -15.73 5.23 8.47
N HIS A 241 -15.60 5.11 7.13
CA HIS A 241 -16.46 5.82 6.21
C HIS A 241 -16.71 5.02 4.92
N ALA A 242 -15.69 4.79 4.07
CA ALA A 242 -15.95 4.30 2.72
C ALA A 242 -16.54 2.88 2.66
N GLN A 243 -16.29 2.02 3.66
CA GLN A 243 -16.86 0.68 3.68
C GLN A 243 -18.39 0.69 3.79
N ASP A 244 -18.97 1.66 4.49
CA ASP A 244 -20.43 1.76 4.65
C ASP A 244 -21.09 2.18 3.34
N TRP A 245 -20.52 3.16 2.62
CA TRP A 245 -20.95 3.53 1.28
C TRP A 245 -20.79 2.39 0.27
N MET A 246 -19.65 1.68 0.31
CA MET A 246 -19.45 0.48 -0.52
C MET A 246 -20.54 -0.56 -0.25
N ASN A 247 -20.91 -0.81 1.01
CA ASN A 247 -21.95 -1.77 1.37
C ASN A 247 -23.33 -1.29 0.89
N ARG A 248 -23.64 0.01 1.00
CA ARG A 248 -24.90 0.59 0.49
C ARG A 248 -25.03 0.39 -1.01
N PHE A 249 -24.00 0.75 -1.77
CA PHE A 249 -24.04 0.59 -3.22
C PHE A 249 -23.98 -0.87 -3.67
N GLN A 250 -23.31 -1.74 -2.90
CA GLN A 250 -23.34 -3.18 -3.15
C GLN A 250 -24.75 -3.75 -2.98
N LYS A 251 -25.52 -3.31 -1.98
CA LYS A 251 -26.92 -3.72 -1.83
C LYS A 251 -27.77 -3.33 -3.04
N LEU A 252 -27.52 -2.17 -3.65
CA LEU A 252 -28.22 -1.77 -4.87
C LEU A 252 -27.93 -2.74 -6.03
N LYS A 253 -26.70 -3.22 -6.14
CA LYS A 253 -26.33 -4.26 -7.13
C LYS A 253 -26.99 -5.60 -6.82
N ASP A 254 -26.97 -6.01 -5.56
CA ASP A 254 -27.53 -7.31 -5.13
C ASP A 254 -29.05 -7.38 -5.33
N LEU A 255 -29.72 -6.22 -5.42
CA LEU A 255 -31.16 -6.09 -5.72
C LEU A 255 -31.45 -5.78 -7.20
N ASP A 256 -30.45 -5.87 -8.09
CA ASP A 256 -30.56 -5.53 -9.51
C ASP A 256 -31.02 -4.07 -9.79
N CYS A 257 -30.87 -3.18 -8.80
CA CYS A 257 -31.19 -1.75 -8.88
C CYS A 257 -30.00 -0.88 -9.29
N PHE A 258 -28.85 -1.49 -9.62
CA PHE A 258 -27.66 -0.81 -10.11
C PHE A 258 -26.91 -1.70 -11.11
N THR A 259 -26.86 -1.24 -12.35
CA THR A 259 -26.15 -1.87 -13.48
C THR A 259 -24.73 -1.31 -13.66
N GLY A 260 -24.50 -0.07 -13.20
CA GLY A 260 -23.21 0.61 -13.34
C GLY A 260 -22.98 1.20 -14.73
N ASP A 261 -24.05 1.37 -15.49
CA ASP A 261 -24.07 2.13 -16.73
C ASP A 261 -23.83 3.63 -16.47
N PHE A 262 -24.00 4.43 -17.52
CA PHE A 262 -23.83 5.88 -17.42
C PHE A 262 -24.88 6.49 -16.47
N LEU A 263 -26.16 6.15 -16.64
CA LEU A 263 -27.25 6.76 -15.89
C LEU A 263 -27.12 6.50 -14.39
N ASP A 264 -26.88 5.24 -14.00
CA ASP A 264 -26.74 4.86 -12.60
C ASP A 264 -25.60 5.62 -11.92
N LYS A 265 -24.45 5.74 -12.60
CA LYS A 265 -23.32 6.52 -12.08
C LYS A 265 -23.65 8.00 -11.95
N GLN A 266 -24.35 8.60 -12.92
CA GLN A 266 -24.75 10.00 -12.84
C GLN A 266 -25.78 10.25 -11.73
N LEU A 267 -26.72 9.33 -11.52
CA LEU A 267 -27.70 9.44 -10.43
C LEU A 267 -27.04 9.26 -9.06
N ILE A 268 -26.11 8.32 -8.91
CA ILE A 268 -25.32 8.20 -7.67
C ILE A 268 -24.52 9.46 -7.40
N LEU A 269 -23.89 10.05 -8.43
CA LEU A 269 -23.20 11.34 -8.29
C LEU A 269 -24.17 12.45 -7.86
N PHE A 270 -25.35 12.53 -8.49
CA PHE A 270 -26.37 13.52 -8.19
C PHE A 270 -26.87 13.43 -6.74
N THR A 271 -27.18 12.23 -6.25
CA THR A 271 -27.79 12.05 -4.92
C THR A 271 -26.79 11.89 -3.78
N CYS A 272 -25.60 11.31 -4.04
CA CYS A 272 -24.69 10.91 -2.96
C CYS A 272 -23.42 11.76 -2.85
N LEU A 273 -22.95 12.40 -3.94
CA LEU A 273 -21.60 13.01 -3.95
C LEU A 273 -21.42 14.10 -2.89
N ASN A 274 -22.41 14.98 -2.74
CA ASN A 274 -22.33 16.09 -1.77
C ASN A 274 -22.27 15.58 -0.33
N ILE A 275 -23.13 14.61 0.03
CA ILE A 275 -23.13 13.99 1.37
C ILE A 275 -21.76 13.34 1.64
N ILE A 276 -21.25 12.58 0.66
CA ILE A 276 -19.93 11.94 0.76
C ILE A 276 -18.83 12.99 0.96
N GLU A 277 -18.82 14.08 0.19
CA GLU A 277 -17.81 15.13 0.32
C GLU A 277 -17.88 15.79 1.71
N GLU A 278 -19.07 16.10 2.22
CA GLU A 278 -19.27 16.66 3.55
C GLU A 278 -18.80 15.71 4.67
N GLU A 279 -19.17 14.44 4.61
CA GLU A 279 -18.73 13.41 5.56
C GLU A 279 -17.20 13.24 5.54
N LEU A 280 -16.59 13.31 4.35
CA LEU A 280 -15.13 13.28 4.20
C LEU A 280 -14.46 14.51 4.85
N GLN A 281 -15.02 15.72 4.69
CA GLN A 281 -14.48 16.91 5.36
C GLN A 281 -14.57 16.82 6.89
N GLN A 282 -15.67 16.29 7.43
CA GLN A 282 -15.81 16.01 8.86
C GLN A 282 -14.75 15.00 9.33
N LEU A 283 -14.51 13.95 8.55
CA LEU A 283 -13.50 12.94 8.85
C LEU A 283 -12.07 13.51 8.83
N VAL A 284 -11.77 14.43 7.90
CA VAL A 284 -10.50 15.18 7.87
C VAL A 284 -10.33 16.01 9.13
N HIS A 285 -11.36 16.75 9.54
CA HIS A 285 -11.32 17.54 10.77
C HIS A 285 -11.06 16.66 11.99
N LEU A 286 -11.78 15.54 12.11
CA LEU A 286 -11.59 14.56 13.18
C LEU A 286 -10.16 14.00 13.17
N TRP A 287 -9.65 13.59 12.01
CA TRP A 287 -8.30 13.07 11.89
C TRP A 287 -7.24 14.11 12.22
N ASN A 288 -7.37 15.34 11.72
CA ASN A 288 -6.35 16.36 11.97
C ASN A 288 -6.29 16.80 13.43
N THR A 289 -7.40 16.67 14.16
CA THR A 289 -7.50 17.05 15.57
C THR A 289 -7.27 15.90 16.54
N HIS A 290 -7.47 14.63 16.16
CA HIS A 290 -7.30 13.49 17.08
C HIS A 290 -5.85 13.32 17.56
N ASN A 291 -5.67 12.66 18.71
CA ASN A 291 -4.34 12.39 19.26
C ASN A 291 -3.80 11.03 18.78
N ILE A 292 -2.72 11.04 18.00
CA ILE A 292 -2.03 9.81 17.60
C ILE A 292 -1.14 9.33 18.75
N ARG A 293 -1.43 8.13 19.26
CA ARG A 293 -0.72 7.54 20.40
C ARG A 293 0.75 7.21 20.06
N PRO A 294 1.66 7.32 21.05
CA PRO A 294 3.03 6.84 20.90
C PRO A 294 3.07 5.34 20.56
N SER A 295 4.02 4.95 19.72
CA SER A 295 4.30 3.54 19.40
C SER A 295 5.75 3.22 19.70
N ARG A 296 6.01 2.02 20.24
CA ARG A 296 7.37 1.55 20.61
C ARG A 296 8.34 1.50 19.42
N ASN A 297 7.83 1.49 18.18
CA ASN A 297 8.63 1.45 16.95
C ASN A 297 8.32 2.66 16.04
N ALA A 298 7.87 3.79 16.60
CA ALA A 298 7.46 4.93 15.81
C ALA A 298 8.64 5.56 15.06
N VAL A 299 8.48 5.76 13.75
CA VAL A 299 9.43 6.49 12.90
C VAL A 299 9.01 7.96 12.72
N ALA A 300 7.78 8.30 13.15
CA ALA A 300 7.24 9.67 13.17
C ALA A 300 6.99 10.11 14.61
N PRO A 301 6.87 11.44 14.84
CA PRO A 301 6.37 11.97 16.10
C PRO A 301 4.99 11.41 16.45
N HIS A 302 4.54 11.62 17.68
CA HIS A 302 3.19 11.29 18.15
C HIS A 302 2.54 12.58 18.65
N GLY A 303 1.21 12.61 18.75
CA GLY A 303 0.47 13.83 19.04
C GLY A 303 -0.65 14.10 18.05
N ARG A 304 -1.23 15.30 18.12
CA ARG A 304 -2.28 15.74 17.19
C ARG A 304 -1.67 16.17 15.86
N PRO A 305 -2.11 15.64 14.69
CA PRO A 305 -1.56 16.01 13.39
C PRO A 305 -1.47 17.52 13.17
N PHE A 306 -2.54 18.24 13.50
CA PHE A 306 -2.57 19.69 13.42
C PHE A 306 -1.46 20.36 14.25
N ILE A 307 -1.23 19.92 15.51
CA ILE A 307 -0.19 20.51 16.37
C ILE A 307 1.22 20.15 15.86
N MET A 308 1.43 18.92 15.37
CA MET A 308 2.71 18.52 14.76
C MET A 308 3.03 19.29 13.49
N TYR A 309 2.00 19.71 12.74
CA TYR A 309 2.13 20.49 11.52
C TYR A 309 2.37 21.98 11.81
N THR A 310 1.56 22.57 12.69
CA THR A 310 1.58 24.02 12.98
C THR A 310 2.71 24.43 13.92
N LEU A 311 3.11 23.57 14.86
CA LEU A 311 4.15 23.85 15.87
C LEU A 311 5.25 22.77 15.87
N PRO A 312 5.95 22.55 14.74
CA PRO A 312 6.93 21.46 14.60
C PRO A 312 8.10 21.55 15.59
N GLN A 313 8.42 22.76 16.08
CA GLN A 313 9.46 22.99 17.08
C GLN A 313 9.22 22.22 18.39
N LEU A 314 7.95 21.96 18.76
CA LEU A 314 7.61 21.15 19.93
C LEU A 314 8.03 19.68 19.78
N PHE A 315 8.33 19.25 18.56
CA PHE A 315 8.71 17.90 18.19
C PHE A 315 10.16 17.82 17.70
N GLY A 316 10.98 18.85 17.94
CA GLY A 316 12.37 18.93 17.47
C GLY A 316 12.50 19.02 15.95
N ALA A 317 11.46 19.49 15.27
CA ALA A 317 11.43 19.68 13.82
C ALA A 317 11.26 21.16 13.47
N ARG A 318 11.30 21.47 12.18
CA ARG A 318 11.02 22.80 11.63
C ARG A 318 10.08 22.69 10.44
N ASP A 319 9.43 23.77 10.09
CA ASP A 319 8.66 23.86 8.86
C ASP A 319 9.58 23.89 7.63
N TYR A 320 9.19 23.17 6.58
CA TYR A 320 9.90 23.06 5.31
C TYR A 320 9.10 23.62 4.13
N LEU A 321 8.04 24.39 4.41
CA LEU A 321 7.28 25.10 3.38
C LEU A 321 8.19 26.06 2.60
N LYS A 322 8.02 26.08 1.28
CA LYS A 322 8.78 26.92 0.37
C LYS A 322 7.85 28.02 -0.12
N ARG A 323 8.16 29.27 0.24
CA ARG A 323 7.36 30.41 -0.17
C ARG A 323 7.33 30.51 -1.68
N VAL A 324 6.17 30.87 -2.21
CA VAL A 324 5.96 31.11 -3.64
C VAL A 324 5.29 32.47 -3.80
N SER A 325 5.52 33.13 -4.94
CA SER A 325 4.84 34.39 -5.27
C SER A 325 3.42 34.11 -5.75
N GLN A 326 2.51 35.06 -5.54
CA GLN A 326 1.14 34.96 -6.08
C GLN A 326 1.16 34.85 -7.60
N GLN A 327 2.04 35.58 -8.28
CA GLN A 327 2.20 35.50 -9.74
C GLN A 327 2.52 34.06 -10.21
N ALA A 328 3.38 33.33 -9.49
CA ALA A 328 3.68 31.95 -9.83
C ALA A 328 2.47 31.01 -9.60
N VAL A 329 1.66 31.30 -8.57
CA VAL A 329 0.40 30.59 -8.31
C VAL A 329 -0.60 30.84 -9.43
N ASP A 330 -0.75 32.09 -9.86
CA ASP A 330 -1.68 32.49 -10.93
C ASP A 330 -1.33 31.82 -12.26
N VAL A 331 -0.04 31.77 -12.63
CA VAL A 331 0.44 31.03 -13.82
C VAL A 331 0.10 29.54 -13.73
N CYS A 332 0.27 28.91 -12.57
CA CYS A 332 -0.15 27.52 -12.41
C CYS A 332 -1.67 27.37 -12.54
N ARG A 333 -2.43 28.32 -12.02
CA ARG A 333 -3.90 28.27 -12.02
C ARG A 333 -4.48 28.27 -13.43
N GLU A 334 -3.84 28.89 -14.40
CA GLU A 334 -4.25 28.85 -15.82
C GLU A 334 -4.26 27.42 -16.40
N GLU A 335 -3.44 26.53 -15.85
CA GLU A 335 -3.38 25.12 -16.26
C GLU A 335 -4.30 24.19 -15.43
N CYS A 336 -5.01 24.74 -14.44
CA CYS A 336 -5.96 24.01 -13.61
C CYS A 336 -7.34 23.91 -14.27
N GLN A 337 -8.11 22.91 -13.85
CA GLN A 337 -9.53 22.82 -14.12
C GLN A 337 -10.26 22.71 -12.80
N GLU A 338 -10.97 23.77 -12.42
CA GLU A 338 -11.82 23.75 -11.23
C GLU A 338 -12.98 22.77 -11.39
N ARG A 339 -13.53 22.34 -10.26
CA ARG A 339 -14.73 21.50 -10.28
C ARG A 339 -15.86 22.29 -10.93
N GLY A 340 -16.54 21.63 -11.88
CA GLY A 340 -17.76 22.17 -12.46
C GLY A 340 -18.87 22.36 -11.42
N PRO A 341 -19.88 23.18 -11.72
CA PRO A 341 -20.96 23.52 -10.80
C PRO A 341 -21.90 22.34 -10.49
N TYR A 342 -21.89 21.30 -11.33
CA TYR A 342 -22.77 20.15 -11.21
C TYR A 342 -22.03 18.91 -10.69
N PRO A 343 -22.64 18.15 -9.74
CA PRO A 343 -22.06 16.92 -9.21
C PRO A 343 -21.98 15.80 -10.26
N CYS A 344 -22.86 15.83 -11.26
CA CYS A 344 -22.98 14.84 -12.32
C CYS A 344 -22.95 15.52 -13.72
N ASP A 345 -23.40 14.80 -14.74
CA ASP A 345 -23.68 15.31 -16.08
C ASP A 345 -24.81 16.36 -16.06
N GLU A 346 -24.69 17.40 -16.88
CA GLU A 346 -25.62 18.53 -16.89
C GLU A 346 -27.04 18.13 -17.31
N THR A 347 -27.17 17.21 -18.27
CA THR A 347 -28.49 16.74 -18.73
C THR A 347 -29.17 15.93 -17.66
N VAL A 348 -28.43 15.02 -17.02
CA VAL A 348 -28.96 14.20 -15.91
C VAL A 348 -29.30 15.09 -14.71
N PHE A 349 -28.48 16.10 -14.42
CA PHE A 349 -28.75 17.08 -13.37
C PHE A 349 -30.07 17.80 -13.63
N ALA A 350 -30.24 18.42 -14.81
CA ALA A 350 -31.43 19.17 -15.18
C ALA A 350 -32.70 18.30 -15.13
N LEU A 351 -32.65 17.10 -15.72
CA LEU A 351 -33.77 16.14 -15.69
C LEU A 351 -34.13 15.74 -14.26
N SER A 352 -33.13 15.40 -13.45
CA SER A 352 -33.35 14.99 -12.05
C SER A 352 -33.94 16.13 -11.22
N SER A 353 -33.46 17.37 -11.42
CA SER A 353 -34.00 18.56 -10.76
C SER A 353 -35.46 18.81 -11.14
N HIS A 354 -35.83 18.68 -12.41
CA HIS A 354 -37.22 18.82 -12.84
C HIS A 354 -38.13 17.75 -12.24
N LEU A 355 -37.70 16.48 -12.24
CA LEU A 355 -38.47 15.40 -11.60
C LEU A 355 -38.63 15.63 -10.10
N MET A 356 -37.59 16.13 -9.42
CA MET A 356 -37.69 16.50 -8.01
C MET A 356 -38.70 17.61 -7.78
N GLU A 357 -38.69 18.65 -8.62
CA GLU A 357 -39.63 19.77 -8.52
C GLU A 357 -41.09 19.31 -8.74
N GLU A 358 -41.34 18.53 -9.79
CA GLU A 358 -42.66 17.97 -10.13
C GLU A 358 -43.23 17.10 -8.99
N HIS A 359 -42.37 16.31 -8.35
CA HIS A 359 -42.76 15.41 -7.27
C HIS A 359 -42.57 16.00 -5.86
N HIS A 360 -42.25 17.29 -5.75
CA HIS A 360 -42.01 17.99 -4.47
C HIS A 360 -40.97 17.31 -3.57
N LEU A 361 -39.90 16.80 -4.18
CA LEU A 361 -38.77 16.17 -3.49
C LEU A 361 -37.69 17.21 -3.19
N HIS A 362 -36.93 16.95 -2.12
CA HIS A 362 -35.83 17.80 -1.68
C HIS A 362 -34.48 17.10 -1.82
N PRO A 363 -33.38 17.85 -1.93
CA PRO A 363 -32.03 17.28 -1.89
C PRO A 363 -31.83 16.43 -0.63
N PRO A 364 -31.21 15.25 -0.75
CA PRO A 364 -31.07 14.34 0.38
C PRO A 364 -30.03 14.89 1.36
N THR A 365 -30.31 14.73 2.65
CA THR A 365 -29.43 15.15 3.75
C THR A 365 -28.79 13.97 4.45
N THR A 366 -29.34 12.77 4.27
CA THR A 366 -28.82 11.54 4.86
C THR A 366 -28.48 10.49 3.80
N PRO A 367 -27.56 9.55 4.10
CA PRO A 367 -27.26 8.44 3.19
C PRO A 367 -28.47 7.55 2.85
N ALA A 368 -29.47 7.49 3.72
CA ALA A 368 -30.71 6.75 3.46
C ALA A 368 -31.57 7.48 2.42
N GLU A 369 -31.85 8.77 2.65
CA GLU A 369 -32.58 9.64 1.70
C GLU A 369 -31.91 9.66 0.33
N ALA A 370 -30.58 9.71 0.26
CA ALA A 370 -29.85 9.69 -1.00
C ALA A 370 -30.05 8.39 -1.79
N THR A 371 -30.16 7.26 -1.08
CA THR A 371 -30.43 5.96 -1.70
C THR A 371 -31.87 5.86 -2.18
N GLU A 372 -32.82 6.36 -1.40
CA GLU A 372 -34.24 6.40 -1.76
C GLU A 372 -34.49 7.31 -2.98
N LEU A 373 -33.90 8.52 -2.97
CA LEU A 373 -33.99 9.44 -4.10
C LEU A 373 -33.36 8.85 -5.36
N TYR A 374 -32.22 8.14 -5.24
CA TYR A 374 -31.61 7.43 -6.36
C TYR A 374 -32.59 6.41 -6.98
N LEU A 375 -33.22 5.57 -6.14
CA LEU A 375 -34.17 4.55 -6.61
C LEU A 375 -35.39 5.17 -7.28
N PHE A 376 -35.92 6.26 -6.70
CA PHE A 376 -37.04 7.01 -7.25
C PHE A 376 -36.70 7.58 -8.63
N LEU A 377 -35.62 8.37 -8.73
CA LEU A 377 -35.23 9.02 -9.99
C LEU A 377 -34.90 8.00 -11.06
N ARG A 378 -34.20 6.91 -10.71
CA ARG A 378 -33.90 5.82 -11.62
C ARG A 378 -35.17 5.21 -12.20
N THR A 379 -36.16 4.92 -11.36
CA THR A 379 -37.44 4.33 -11.78
C THR A 379 -38.21 5.28 -12.69
N CYS A 380 -38.31 6.56 -12.33
CA CYS A 380 -38.98 7.55 -13.17
C CYS A 380 -38.31 7.66 -14.55
N ILE A 381 -36.99 7.88 -14.59
CA ILE A 381 -36.26 8.08 -15.84
C ILE A 381 -36.35 6.84 -16.75
N LEU A 382 -36.22 5.63 -16.19
CA LEU A 382 -36.32 4.40 -16.98
C LEU A 382 -37.74 4.11 -17.49
N ASN A 383 -38.78 4.67 -16.88
CA ASN A 383 -40.15 4.54 -17.39
C ASN A 383 -40.45 5.53 -18.54
N TYR A 384 -39.62 6.56 -18.71
CA TYR A 384 -39.73 7.55 -19.79
C TYR A 384 -38.85 7.23 -21.01
N ILE A 385 -37.96 6.23 -20.90
CA ILE A 385 -37.10 5.71 -21.97
C ILE A 385 -37.67 4.38 -22.45
#